data_AF-A0A0N0NM42-F1
#
_entry.id   AF-A0A0N0NM42-F1
#
_cell.length_a   1.000
_cell.length_b   1.000
_cell.length_c   1.000
_cell.angle_alpha   90.00
_cell.angle_beta   90.00
_cell.angle_gamma   90.00
#
_symmetry.space_group_name_H-M   'P 1'
#
loop_
_entity.id
_entity.type
_entity.pdbx_description
1 polymer ?
#
loop_
_entity_poly.entity_id
_entity_poly.type
_entity_poly.pdbx_seq_one_letter_code
_entity_poly.pdbx_strand_id
1 'polypeptide(L)'
;MGSLDIPKKQRAAVKQGSGHDAKAPVQEVDVQMPGPDQILVKINWTGLCASDKSLIHDEWAAFGVAMKDETKGIAGHEGAGVVVAVGENMRHKWKNGDRAGIKWVWSTCGECEFCLNGVDELHCPKQINAGFTTQGTFSQYCVSDGRYTTRIPEGVSDEEAGPIMCGGVTAYVACKRSAVKPGQWIVLPGAGGGLGHFAVQYAKAMGMRIIAIDGGAEKGELCKKLGAEEYIDFTSTKDIAAEVTRITTYGAHGVLVTAATAEAYASAPNLLRPGGTVVAVGLPKDPSVIAGAPPILLCLKRLNVVGSVTGTLKDVEEALSFTARGLVHPILTKGTLDDVDKYCELMIAGKLPGRAVLKQCFAKPAFALMDLHTSPDPQADPRVPLDSPTADVSASERRNARPEKDNDGDQSASTLHSPQAGSSDEAPTQGSIPDTVNGVRSEQVVGTDEKPRGQLEQYPDNLVDFDGVDDKDNPKNFSTARKWAITTSMGLMTFVVTFASTVFSVAVEPVAEEYNISRTTATLGVSLFLLGFVFGPLIFGPASEAYGRRTP
;
A
#
# COMPACT_ATOMS: atom_id res chain seq x y z
N MET A 1 34.97 -24.37 23.55
CA MET A 1 34.08 -24.32 22.36
C MET A 1 34.95 -24.52 21.15
N GLY A 2 34.61 -25.45 20.25
CA GLY A 2 35.36 -25.61 19.00
C GLY A 2 35.12 -24.40 18.09
N SER A 3 36.17 -23.85 17.49
CA SER A 3 36.03 -22.92 16.37
C SER A 3 35.42 -23.68 15.20
N LEU A 4 34.29 -23.21 14.70
CA LEU A 4 33.81 -23.63 13.38
C LEU A 4 34.85 -23.17 12.36
N ASP A 5 35.38 -24.11 11.57
CA ASP A 5 36.39 -23.80 10.56
C ASP A 5 35.73 -23.01 9.42
N ILE A 6 35.99 -21.70 9.40
CA ILE A 6 35.43 -20.78 8.42
C ILE A 6 36.42 -20.72 7.25
N PRO A 7 36.04 -21.22 6.05
CA PRO A 7 36.94 -21.26 4.92
C PRO A 7 37.27 -19.83 4.45
N LYS A 8 38.47 -19.62 3.90
CA LYS A 8 38.85 -18.32 3.32
C LYS A 8 38.05 -17.99 2.05
N LYS A 9 37.58 -19.03 1.35
CA LYS A 9 36.87 -18.97 0.07
C LYS A 9 35.49 -19.59 0.17
N GLN A 10 34.57 -19.11 -0.66
CA GLN A 10 33.19 -19.59 -0.74
C GLN A 10 32.63 -19.50 -2.16
N ARG A 11 31.58 -20.26 -2.44
CA ARG A 11 30.76 -20.10 -3.64
C ARG A 11 29.75 -18.96 -3.46
N ALA A 12 29.64 -18.09 -4.46
CA ALA A 12 28.61 -17.05 -4.56
C ALA A 12 28.12 -16.91 -6.02
N ALA A 13 26.84 -16.62 -6.23
CA ALA A 13 26.33 -16.19 -7.54
C ALA A 13 26.58 -14.69 -7.67
N VAL A 14 27.34 -14.31 -8.70
CA VAL A 14 27.88 -12.96 -8.86
C VAL A 14 27.47 -12.44 -10.23
N LYS A 15 26.76 -11.30 -10.25
CA LYS A 15 26.33 -10.59 -11.45
C LYS A 15 27.52 -10.33 -12.39
N GLN A 16 27.34 -10.71 -13.66
CA GLN A 16 28.18 -10.35 -14.79
C GLN A 16 27.31 -9.69 -15.87
N GLY A 17 27.86 -8.68 -16.55
CA GLY A 17 27.12 -7.87 -17.52
C GLY A 17 26.11 -6.90 -16.86
N SER A 18 25.22 -6.34 -17.67
CA SER A 18 24.20 -5.38 -17.27
C SER A 18 22.96 -5.50 -18.16
N GLY A 19 21.83 -4.95 -17.69
CA GLY A 19 20.56 -4.99 -18.40
C GLY A 19 20.00 -6.41 -18.57
N HIS A 20 19.17 -6.60 -19.60
CA HIS A 20 18.43 -7.86 -19.80
C HIS A 20 19.36 -9.09 -19.91
N ASP A 21 20.51 -8.95 -20.57
CA ASP A 21 21.45 -10.04 -20.83
C ASP A 21 22.37 -10.38 -19.64
N ALA A 22 22.29 -9.64 -18.54
CA ALA A 22 23.04 -9.93 -17.32
C ALA A 22 22.74 -11.35 -16.79
N LYS A 23 23.77 -11.98 -16.21
CA LYS A 23 23.70 -13.32 -15.59
C LYS A 23 24.37 -13.32 -14.23
N ALA A 24 24.05 -14.29 -13.38
CA ALA A 24 24.65 -14.45 -12.05
C ALA A 24 25.36 -15.82 -11.90
N PRO A 25 26.38 -16.12 -12.71
CA PRO A 25 27.10 -17.40 -12.63
C PRO A 25 27.79 -17.56 -11.27
N VAL A 26 27.83 -18.81 -10.78
CA VAL A 26 28.47 -19.15 -9.51
C VAL A 26 29.99 -19.14 -9.65
N GLN A 27 30.64 -18.34 -8.81
CA GLN A 27 32.08 -18.10 -8.77
C GLN A 27 32.63 -18.35 -7.36
N GLU A 28 33.96 -18.47 -7.24
CA GLU A 28 34.63 -18.52 -5.94
C GLU A 28 35.06 -17.11 -5.50
N VAL A 29 34.65 -16.69 -4.31
CA VAL A 29 34.93 -15.37 -3.71
C VAL A 29 35.42 -15.51 -2.28
N ASP A 30 36.03 -14.46 -1.72
CA ASP A 30 36.53 -14.47 -0.34
C ASP A 30 35.39 -14.38 0.69
N VAL A 31 35.47 -15.17 1.76
CA VAL A 31 34.58 -15.03 2.92
C VAL A 31 34.94 -13.75 3.67
N GLN A 32 33.96 -12.86 3.83
CA GLN A 32 34.12 -11.65 4.61
C GLN A 32 33.96 -11.99 6.11
N MET A 33 34.88 -11.54 6.95
CA MET A 33 34.75 -11.69 8.40
C MET A 33 33.94 -10.53 9.01
N PRO A 34 33.16 -10.77 10.08
CA PRO A 34 32.30 -9.74 10.65
C PRO A 34 33.09 -8.74 11.50
N GLY A 35 32.80 -7.45 11.33
CA GLY A 35 33.23 -6.37 12.23
C GLY A 35 32.49 -6.39 13.58
N PRO A 36 32.78 -5.43 14.49
CA PRO A 36 32.30 -5.46 15.88
C PRO A 36 30.77 -5.58 16.04
N ASP A 37 30.00 -4.85 15.26
CA ASP A 37 28.53 -4.84 15.29
C ASP A 37 27.86 -5.90 14.39
N GLN A 38 28.66 -6.80 13.80
CA GLN A 38 28.21 -7.75 12.79
C GLN A 38 28.27 -9.20 13.28
N ILE A 39 27.61 -10.08 12.54
CA ILE A 39 27.69 -11.54 12.67
C ILE A 39 27.90 -12.16 11.29
N LEU A 40 28.56 -13.32 11.25
CA LEU A 40 28.69 -14.11 10.03
C LEU A 40 27.69 -15.26 10.06
N VAL A 41 26.77 -15.27 9.10
CA VAL A 41 25.76 -16.32 8.95
C VAL A 41 26.19 -17.26 7.83
N LYS A 42 26.38 -18.53 8.16
CA LYS A 42 26.45 -19.62 7.18
C LYS A 42 25.04 -19.87 6.68
N ILE A 43 24.77 -19.49 5.43
CA ILE A 43 23.46 -19.57 4.80
C ILE A 43 23.16 -21.03 4.47
N ASN A 44 22.02 -21.55 4.92
CA ASN A 44 21.55 -22.90 4.56
C ASN A 44 20.65 -22.83 3.31
N TRP A 45 19.78 -21.82 3.28
CA TRP A 45 18.86 -21.52 2.19
C TRP A 45 18.78 -20.01 1.96
N THR A 46 18.53 -19.60 0.72
CA THR A 46 18.13 -18.24 0.38
C THR A 46 16.94 -18.25 -0.55
N GLY A 47 15.93 -17.43 -0.30
CA GLY A 47 14.91 -17.13 -1.30
C GLY A 47 15.48 -16.34 -2.47
N LEU A 48 14.78 -16.38 -3.61
CA LEU A 48 15.02 -15.60 -4.83
C LEU A 48 13.68 -15.01 -5.26
N CYS A 49 13.59 -13.68 -5.42
CA CYS A 49 12.35 -13.03 -5.81
C CYS A 49 12.52 -11.96 -6.91
N ALA A 50 11.42 -11.29 -7.24
CA ALA A 50 11.37 -10.30 -8.31
C ALA A 50 12.39 -9.17 -8.11
N SER A 51 12.65 -8.75 -6.86
CA SER A 51 13.63 -7.70 -6.56
C SER A 51 15.05 -8.12 -6.92
N ASP A 52 15.45 -9.35 -6.64
CA ASP A 52 16.79 -9.86 -7.01
C ASP A 52 16.93 -9.93 -8.53
N LYS A 53 15.91 -10.45 -9.23
CA LYS A 53 15.83 -10.48 -10.70
C LYS A 53 15.94 -9.06 -11.29
N SER A 54 15.18 -8.10 -10.76
CA SER A 54 15.17 -6.72 -11.27
C SER A 54 16.47 -5.96 -10.96
N LEU A 55 17.19 -6.31 -9.89
CA LEU A 55 18.54 -5.82 -9.59
C LEU A 55 19.62 -6.48 -10.47
N ILE A 56 19.52 -7.79 -10.73
CA ILE A 56 20.42 -8.50 -11.65
C ILE A 56 20.29 -7.94 -13.07
N HIS A 57 19.07 -7.76 -13.56
CA HIS A 57 18.80 -7.31 -14.93
C HIS A 57 18.60 -5.78 -15.10
N ASP A 58 18.96 -4.98 -14.09
CA ASP A 58 18.87 -3.50 -14.07
C ASP A 58 17.49 -2.90 -14.43
N GLU A 59 16.41 -3.65 -14.22
CA GLU A 59 15.06 -3.26 -14.63
C GLU A 59 14.54 -1.99 -13.93
N TRP A 60 15.06 -1.66 -12.76
CA TRP A 60 14.68 -0.45 -12.02
C TRP A 60 15.69 0.70 -12.16
N ALA A 61 16.65 0.62 -13.09
CA ALA A 61 17.63 1.69 -13.33
C ALA A 61 16.96 3.03 -13.71
N ALA A 62 15.80 3.00 -14.36
CA ALA A 62 14.99 4.19 -14.67
C ALA A 62 14.48 4.93 -13.41
N PHE A 63 14.36 4.24 -12.28
CA PHE A 63 14.04 4.82 -10.96
C PHE A 63 15.31 5.17 -10.14
N GLY A 64 16.51 5.04 -10.72
CA GLY A 64 17.78 5.18 -10.01
C GLY A 64 18.18 3.97 -9.14
N VAL A 65 17.44 2.86 -9.24
CA VAL A 65 17.63 1.65 -8.42
C VAL A 65 18.40 0.60 -9.21
N ALA A 66 19.70 0.52 -8.96
CA ALA A 66 20.61 -0.50 -9.46
C ALA A 66 21.65 -0.87 -8.38
N MET A 67 22.16 -2.11 -8.41
CA MET A 67 23.13 -2.63 -7.45
C MET A 67 24.36 -1.72 -7.34
N LYS A 68 24.85 -1.47 -6.12
CA LYS A 68 26.08 -0.69 -5.87
C LYS A 68 27.32 -1.58 -5.83
N ASP A 69 28.50 -1.00 -5.99
CA ASP A 69 29.77 -1.72 -6.05
C ASP A 69 30.07 -2.52 -4.75
N GLU A 70 29.57 -2.04 -3.60
CA GLU A 70 29.67 -2.70 -2.30
C GLU A 70 28.98 -4.07 -2.26
N THR A 71 28.03 -4.33 -3.18
CA THR A 71 27.42 -5.66 -3.36
C THR A 71 28.42 -6.69 -3.90
N LYS A 72 29.51 -6.26 -4.55
CA LYS A 72 30.42 -7.10 -5.36
C LYS A 72 29.68 -7.99 -6.38
N GLY A 73 28.52 -7.53 -6.86
CA GLY A 73 27.63 -8.30 -7.74
C GLY A 73 26.84 -9.43 -7.06
N ILE A 74 26.97 -9.62 -5.74
CA ILE A 74 26.22 -10.65 -4.99
C ILE A 74 24.85 -10.10 -4.59
N ALA A 75 23.80 -10.53 -5.28
CA ALA A 75 22.40 -10.25 -4.96
C ALA A 75 21.86 -11.18 -3.84
N GLY A 76 20.55 -11.19 -3.62
CA GLY A 76 19.89 -12.00 -2.60
C GLY A 76 19.66 -11.25 -1.29
N HIS A 77 18.45 -11.33 -0.76
CA HIS A 77 18.05 -10.64 0.47
C HIS A 77 17.03 -11.46 1.30
N GLU A 78 17.09 -12.79 1.18
CA GLU A 78 16.13 -13.74 1.77
C GLU A 78 16.86 -14.92 2.41
N GLY A 79 17.97 -14.65 3.09
CA GLY A 79 18.89 -15.67 3.60
C GLY A 79 18.49 -16.20 4.98
N ALA A 80 18.55 -17.52 5.15
CA ALA A 80 18.31 -18.21 6.41
C ALA A 80 19.43 -19.23 6.70
N GLY A 81 19.92 -19.27 7.93
CA GLY A 81 20.99 -20.17 8.31
C GLY A 81 21.48 -20.00 9.75
N VAL A 82 22.76 -20.31 9.97
CA VAL A 82 23.34 -20.46 11.32
C VAL A 82 24.51 -19.48 11.52
N VAL A 83 24.55 -18.83 12.68
CA VAL A 83 25.65 -17.95 13.09
C VAL A 83 26.93 -18.76 13.34
N VAL A 84 28.02 -18.40 12.67
CA VAL A 84 29.33 -19.09 12.78
C VAL A 84 30.46 -18.19 13.30
N ALA A 85 30.29 -16.87 13.28
CA ALA A 85 31.13 -15.93 14.01
C ALA A 85 30.29 -14.73 14.48
N VAL A 86 30.69 -14.13 15.60
CA VAL A 86 30.02 -13.00 16.24
C VAL A 86 31.04 -11.91 16.55
N GLY A 87 30.81 -10.70 16.05
CA GLY A 87 31.56 -9.49 16.35
C GLY A 87 31.47 -9.10 17.82
N GLU A 88 32.47 -8.38 18.32
CA GLU A 88 32.65 -8.12 19.75
C GLU A 88 31.42 -7.50 20.43
N ASN A 89 30.86 -6.44 19.85
CA ASN A 89 29.70 -5.74 20.40
C ASN A 89 28.46 -6.65 20.42
N MET A 90 28.35 -7.60 19.49
CA MET A 90 27.18 -8.47 19.32
C MET A 90 27.15 -9.71 20.21
N ARG A 91 28.22 -9.99 20.97
CA ARG A 91 28.33 -11.16 21.86
C ARG A 91 27.24 -11.22 22.96
N HIS A 92 26.65 -10.09 23.31
CA HIS A 92 25.53 -10.03 24.27
C HIS A 92 24.20 -10.51 23.67
N LYS A 93 24.03 -10.40 22.34
CA LYS A 93 22.79 -10.73 21.62
C LYS A 93 22.87 -12.05 20.85
N TRP A 94 24.05 -12.48 20.44
CA TRP A 94 24.27 -13.64 19.57
C TRP A 94 25.39 -14.57 20.03
N LYS A 95 25.23 -15.86 19.75
CA LYS A 95 26.24 -16.92 19.92
C LYS A 95 26.33 -17.77 18.65
N ASN A 96 27.48 -18.43 18.46
CA ASN A 96 27.63 -19.43 17.41
C ASN A 96 26.60 -20.57 17.61
N GLY A 97 25.99 -21.02 16.52
CA GLY A 97 24.91 -22.02 16.54
C GLY A 97 23.49 -21.44 16.61
N ASP A 98 23.33 -20.13 16.85
CA ASP A 98 22.01 -19.47 16.72
C ASP A 98 21.50 -19.51 15.27
N ARG A 99 20.18 -19.64 15.09
CA ARG A 99 19.52 -19.49 13.78
C ARG A 99 19.24 -18.01 13.49
N ALA A 100 19.69 -17.55 12.32
CA ALA A 100 19.68 -16.16 11.92
C ALA A 100 19.11 -15.98 10.50
N GLY A 101 18.38 -14.88 10.32
CA GLY A 101 17.68 -14.52 9.09
C GLY A 101 18.03 -13.12 8.61
N ILE A 102 18.53 -13.04 7.37
CA ILE A 102 18.92 -11.82 6.67
C ILE A 102 17.80 -11.45 5.69
N LYS A 103 17.40 -10.18 5.69
CA LYS A 103 16.26 -9.63 4.94
C LYS A 103 16.66 -8.38 4.14
N TRP A 104 15.73 -7.83 3.35
CA TRP A 104 15.95 -6.63 2.50
C TRP A 104 16.65 -5.49 3.23
N VAL A 105 16.13 -5.05 4.38
CA VAL A 105 16.81 -4.06 5.23
C VAL A 105 17.85 -4.82 6.06
N TRP A 106 19.12 -4.55 5.79
CA TRP A 106 20.30 -5.16 6.39
C TRP A 106 20.70 -4.41 7.68
N SER A 107 20.58 -3.08 7.69
CA SER A 107 20.64 -2.26 8.91
C SER A 107 19.92 -0.91 8.73
N THR A 108 19.71 -0.23 9.87
CA THR A 108 19.24 1.15 9.99
C THR A 108 20.18 1.90 10.94
N CYS A 109 20.11 3.24 11.01
CA CYS A 109 21.02 4.00 11.88
C CYS A 109 20.67 3.94 13.39
N GLY A 110 19.40 3.68 13.74
CA GLY A 110 18.95 3.63 15.15
C GLY A 110 18.81 5.00 15.83
N GLU A 111 18.96 6.12 15.11
CA GLU A 111 19.06 7.48 15.68
C GLU A 111 18.15 8.54 15.03
N CYS A 112 17.56 8.27 13.85
CA CYS A 112 16.64 9.21 13.20
C CYS A 112 15.20 9.06 13.69
N GLU A 113 14.33 10.04 13.39
CA GLU A 113 12.92 10.03 13.81
C GLU A 113 12.20 8.70 13.47
N PHE A 114 12.40 8.19 12.26
CA PHE A 114 11.83 6.91 11.80
C PHE A 114 12.35 5.71 12.61
N CYS A 115 13.60 5.73 13.05
CA CYS A 115 14.17 4.67 13.89
C CYS A 115 13.72 4.76 15.36
N LEU A 116 13.33 5.95 15.82
CA LEU A 116 13.03 6.23 17.23
C LEU A 116 11.53 6.32 17.54
N ASN A 117 10.67 6.46 16.53
CA ASN A 117 9.21 6.48 16.72
C ASN A 117 8.59 5.09 16.97
N GLY A 118 9.36 4.02 16.77
CA GLY A 118 8.96 2.63 17.09
C GLY A 118 8.01 1.97 16.08
N VAL A 119 7.74 2.60 14.92
CA VAL A 119 6.81 2.07 13.91
C VAL A 119 7.30 2.20 12.46
N ASP A 120 8.25 3.10 12.16
CA ASP A 120 8.68 3.42 10.78
C ASP A 120 10.16 3.10 10.49
N GLU A 121 10.87 2.24 11.23
CA GLU A 121 12.34 2.17 11.11
C GLU A 121 12.83 1.71 9.73
N LEU A 122 11.96 1.03 8.97
CA LEU A 122 12.16 0.67 7.55
C LEU A 122 12.26 1.89 6.60
N HIS A 123 11.86 3.09 7.06
CA HIS A 123 11.98 4.37 6.35
C HIS A 123 13.24 5.16 6.75
N CYS A 124 14.20 4.53 7.43
CA CYS A 124 15.50 5.14 7.74
C CYS A 124 16.24 5.64 6.47
N PRO A 125 16.60 6.93 6.36
CA PRO A 125 17.33 7.47 5.19
C PRO A 125 18.80 7.01 5.13
N LYS A 126 19.30 6.38 6.21
CA LYS A 126 20.62 5.75 6.31
C LYS A 126 20.54 4.21 6.26
N GLN A 127 19.46 3.64 5.70
CA GLN A 127 19.35 2.18 5.59
C GLN A 127 20.44 1.58 4.70
N ILE A 128 20.87 0.36 5.04
CA ILE A 128 21.70 -0.49 4.18
C ILE A 128 20.85 -1.71 3.79
N ASN A 129 21.00 -2.20 2.57
CA ASN A 129 20.13 -3.21 1.98
C ASN A 129 20.91 -4.36 1.37
N ALA A 130 20.56 -5.59 1.77
CA ALA A 130 21.21 -6.81 1.29
C ALA A 130 20.99 -6.98 -0.21
N GLY A 131 22.06 -7.27 -0.96
CA GLY A 131 22.01 -7.43 -2.42
C GLY A 131 21.82 -6.14 -3.22
N PHE A 132 21.72 -4.98 -2.57
CA PHE A 132 21.51 -3.68 -3.23
C PHE A 132 22.58 -2.63 -2.87
N THR A 133 22.85 -2.42 -1.58
CA THR A 133 23.91 -1.51 -1.08
C THR A 133 24.95 -2.22 -0.20
N THR A 134 24.85 -3.54 -0.06
CA THR A 134 25.89 -4.42 0.50
C THR A 134 25.74 -5.84 -0.06
N GLN A 135 26.74 -6.70 0.11
CA GLN A 135 26.73 -8.10 -0.36
C GLN A 135 25.48 -8.85 0.14
N GLY A 136 24.81 -9.53 -0.78
CA GLY A 136 23.59 -10.28 -0.51
C GLY A 136 23.78 -11.74 -0.11
N THR A 137 22.66 -12.44 -0.05
CA THR A 137 22.52 -13.81 0.48
C THR A 137 22.71 -14.91 -0.57
N PHE A 138 23.04 -14.55 -1.83
CA PHE A 138 23.46 -15.49 -2.87
C PHE A 138 24.91 -15.95 -2.69
N SER A 139 25.26 -16.30 -1.46
CA SER A 139 26.59 -16.69 -0.97
C SER A 139 26.46 -17.74 0.13
N GLN A 140 27.46 -18.60 0.30
CA GLN A 140 27.47 -19.62 1.37
C GLN A 140 27.61 -19.00 2.77
N TYR A 141 28.28 -17.84 2.88
CA TYR A 141 28.55 -17.11 4.10
C TYR A 141 28.33 -15.61 3.87
N CYS A 142 27.34 -15.04 4.56
CA CYS A 142 26.94 -13.63 4.44
C CYS A 142 27.12 -12.91 5.78
N VAL A 143 27.71 -11.71 5.75
CA VAL A 143 27.87 -10.84 6.93
C VAL A 143 26.61 -10.01 7.11
N SER A 144 26.11 -9.90 8.34
CA SER A 144 24.91 -9.14 8.67
C SER A 144 25.05 -8.33 9.96
N ASP A 145 24.35 -7.20 10.07
CA ASP A 145 24.32 -6.38 11.28
C ASP A 145 23.62 -7.14 12.41
N GLY A 146 24.30 -7.41 13.52
CA GLY A 146 23.73 -8.19 14.61
C GLY A 146 22.57 -7.47 15.31
N ARG A 147 22.48 -6.14 15.21
CA ARG A 147 21.39 -5.34 15.78
C ARG A 147 20.11 -5.55 14.98
N TYR A 148 20.20 -5.60 13.65
CA TYR A 148 19.03 -5.69 12.75
C TYR A 148 18.75 -7.09 12.17
N THR A 149 19.67 -8.06 12.30
CA THR A 149 19.43 -9.46 11.91
C THR A 149 18.28 -10.07 12.71
N THR A 150 17.41 -10.83 12.04
CA THR A 150 16.25 -11.50 12.64
C THR A 150 16.66 -12.85 13.24
N ARG A 151 16.14 -13.20 14.43
CA ARG A 151 16.21 -14.58 14.95
C ARG A 151 15.11 -15.41 14.32
N ILE A 152 15.44 -16.57 13.76
CA ILE A 152 14.41 -17.48 13.21
C ILE A 152 13.85 -18.32 14.37
N PRO A 153 12.53 -18.26 14.66
CA PRO A 153 11.94 -19.00 15.77
C PRO A 153 11.91 -20.52 15.51
N GLU A 154 11.64 -21.27 16.57
CA GLU A 154 11.30 -22.69 16.46
C GLU A 154 9.97 -22.86 15.69
N GLY A 155 9.76 -24.05 15.10
CA GLY A 155 8.62 -24.33 14.23
C GLY A 155 8.73 -23.82 12.79
N VAL A 156 9.51 -22.76 12.50
CA VAL A 156 9.78 -22.29 11.13
C VAL A 156 11.04 -22.94 10.58
N SER A 157 11.00 -23.53 9.38
CA SER A 157 12.19 -24.09 8.72
C SER A 157 13.05 -23.04 8.00
N ASP A 158 14.34 -23.33 7.76
CA ASP A 158 15.24 -22.40 7.05
C ASP A 158 14.79 -22.12 5.60
N GLU A 159 14.21 -23.13 4.93
CA GLU A 159 13.72 -22.99 3.55
C GLU A 159 12.45 -22.13 3.44
N GLU A 160 11.71 -21.96 4.54
CA GLU A 160 10.53 -21.08 4.59
C GLU A 160 10.86 -19.68 5.11
N ALA A 161 11.79 -19.59 6.07
CA ALA A 161 12.12 -18.35 6.77
C ALA A 161 12.51 -17.23 5.80
N GLY A 162 13.38 -17.50 4.82
CA GLY A 162 13.81 -16.53 3.80
C GLY A 162 12.64 -15.87 3.07
N PRO A 163 11.81 -16.65 2.35
CA PRO A 163 10.58 -16.15 1.72
C PRO A 163 9.60 -15.43 2.65
N ILE A 164 9.49 -15.84 3.92
CA ILE A 164 8.63 -15.15 4.91
C ILE A 164 9.21 -13.79 5.29
N MET A 165 10.53 -13.65 5.42
CA MET A 165 11.19 -12.38 5.79
C MET A 165 11.25 -11.34 4.65
N CYS A 166 10.75 -11.65 3.46
CA CYS A 166 10.53 -10.69 2.37
C CYS A 166 9.08 -10.74 1.85
N GLY A 167 8.75 -11.75 1.04
CA GLY A 167 7.42 -11.86 0.42
C GLY A 167 6.30 -12.03 1.44
N GLY A 168 6.53 -12.81 2.49
CA GLY A 168 5.57 -13.04 3.56
C GLY A 168 5.28 -11.77 4.36
N VAL A 169 6.30 -11.11 4.90
CA VAL A 169 6.14 -9.87 5.66
C VAL A 169 5.55 -8.76 4.80
N THR A 170 5.96 -8.62 3.55
CA THR A 170 5.39 -7.63 2.63
C THR A 170 3.88 -7.85 2.43
N ALA A 171 3.44 -9.11 2.25
CA ALA A 171 2.03 -9.46 2.16
C ALA A 171 1.28 -9.22 3.48
N TYR A 172 1.88 -9.56 4.62
CA TYR A 172 1.32 -9.33 5.96
C TYR A 172 1.10 -7.83 6.26
N VAL A 173 2.11 -7.00 6.02
CA VAL A 173 2.04 -5.54 6.18
C VAL A 173 1.05 -4.93 5.20
N ALA A 174 1.01 -5.40 3.94
CA ALA A 174 0.01 -4.96 2.98
C ALA A 174 -1.42 -5.30 3.45
N CYS A 175 -1.67 -6.51 3.98
CA CYS A 175 -2.94 -6.85 4.61
C CYS A 175 -3.28 -5.90 5.79
N LYS A 176 -2.32 -5.55 6.66
CA LYS A 176 -2.54 -4.52 7.71
C LYS A 176 -2.87 -3.14 7.11
N ARG A 177 -2.12 -2.67 6.11
CA ARG A 177 -2.31 -1.37 5.44
C ARG A 177 -3.59 -1.26 4.60
N SER A 178 -4.24 -2.38 4.28
CA SER A 178 -5.55 -2.38 3.59
C SER A 178 -6.69 -1.81 4.44
N ALA A 179 -6.54 -1.82 5.78
CA ALA A 179 -7.57 -1.51 6.77
C ALA A 179 -8.85 -2.38 6.67
N VAL A 180 -8.82 -3.48 5.92
CA VAL A 180 -9.91 -4.47 5.83
C VAL A 180 -10.04 -5.20 7.16
N LYS A 181 -11.27 -5.35 7.64
CA LYS A 181 -11.60 -5.98 8.93
C LYS A 181 -12.05 -7.44 8.75
N PRO A 182 -12.06 -8.27 9.82
CA PRO A 182 -12.66 -9.60 9.75
C PRO A 182 -14.09 -9.56 9.19
N GLY A 183 -14.43 -10.54 8.35
CA GLY A 183 -15.70 -10.63 7.62
C GLY A 183 -15.83 -9.72 6.39
N GLN A 184 -14.91 -8.78 6.17
CA GLN A 184 -14.92 -7.89 5.01
C GLN A 184 -14.16 -8.46 3.81
N TRP A 185 -14.55 -8.02 2.60
CA TRP A 185 -13.96 -8.44 1.33
C TRP A 185 -12.63 -7.75 1.01
N ILE A 186 -11.58 -8.54 0.75
CA ILE A 186 -10.33 -8.13 0.10
C ILE A 186 -10.20 -8.81 -1.28
N VAL A 187 -9.73 -8.06 -2.27
CA VAL A 187 -9.48 -8.53 -3.64
C VAL A 187 -7.97 -8.55 -3.90
N LEU A 188 -7.47 -9.64 -4.53
CA LEU A 188 -6.04 -9.90 -4.70
C LEU A 188 -5.65 -10.11 -6.18
N PRO A 189 -5.32 -9.06 -6.94
CA PRO A 189 -4.68 -9.19 -8.26
C PRO A 189 -3.28 -9.81 -8.14
N GLY A 190 -3.07 -10.94 -8.82
CA GLY A 190 -1.84 -11.75 -8.75
C GLY A 190 -1.87 -12.83 -7.64
N ALA A 191 -3.06 -13.25 -7.19
CA ALA A 191 -3.25 -14.13 -6.03
C ALA A 191 -2.52 -15.48 -6.10
N GLY A 192 -2.31 -16.05 -7.29
CA GLY A 192 -1.57 -17.30 -7.49
C GLY A 192 -0.06 -17.11 -7.61
N GLY A 193 0.42 -15.87 -7.65
CA GLY A 193 1.84 -15.52 -7.78
C GLY A 193 2.65 -15.63 -6.50
N GLY A 194 3.97 -15.45 -6.62
CA GLY A 194 4.97 -15.57 -5.55
C GLY A 194 4.84 -14.57 -4.38
N LEU A 195 3.87 -13.66 -4.39
CA LEU A 195 3.51 -12.82 -3.23
C LEU A 195 2.00 -12.94 -2.91
N GLY A 196 1.14 -13.00 -3.93
CA GLY A 196 -0.30 -13.18 -3.76
C GLY A 196 -0.70 -14.40 -2.92
N HIS A 197 0.00 -15.53 -3.04
CA HIS A 197 -0.33 -16.73 -2.26
C HIS A 197 -0.04 -16.58 -0.76
N PHE A 198 0.85 -15.66 -0.36
CA PHE A 198 0.98 -15.25 1.04
C PHE A 198 -0.19 -14.35 1.45
N ALA A 199 -0.58 -13.38 0.61
CA ALA A 199 -1.69 -12.47 0.90
C ALA A 199 -3.02 -13.22 1.08
N VAL A 200 -3.28 -14.28 0.31
CA VAL A 200 -4.43 -15.19 0.52
C VAL A 200 -4.40 -15.81 1.92
N GLN A 201 -3.25 -16.35 2.34
CA GLN A 201 -3.13 -17.02 3.64
C GLN A 201 -3.21 -16.04 4.81
N TYR A 202 -2.53 -14.89 4.74
CA TYR A 202 -2.60 -13.84 5.77
C TYR A 202 -4.01 -13.25 5.89
N ALA A 203 -4.66 -12.92 4.77
CA ALA A 203 -6.04 -12.42 4.78
C ALA A 203 -6.99 -13.41 5.46
N LYS A 204 -6.87 -14.71 5.18
CA LYS A 204 -7.68 -15.77 5.81
C LYS A 204 -7.36 -15.91 7.31
N ALA A 205 -6.08 -15.89 7.69
CA ALA A 205 -5.66 -15.95 9.08
C ALA A 205 -6.01 -14.66 9.87
N MET A 206 -6.29 -13.56 9.17
CA MET A 206 -6.87 -12.31 9.69
C MET A 206 -8.42 -12.27 9.60
N GLY A 207 -9.06 -13.35 9.16
CA GLY A 207 -10.53 -13.47 9.08
C GLY A 207 -11.20 -12.68 7.95
N MET A 208 -10.45 -12.20 6.95
CA MET A 208 -10.99 -11.51 5.78
C MET A 208 -11.62 -12.50 4.79
N ARG A 209 -12.62 -12.06 4.01
CA ARG A 209 -13.18 -12.81 2.87
C ARG A 209 -12.42 -12.43 1.60
N ILE A 210 -12.08 -13.41 0.77
CA ILE A 210 -11.05 -13.24 -0.27
C ILE A 210 -11.61 -13.53 -1.66
N ILE A 211 -11.44 -12.58 -2.57
CA ILE A 211 -11.57 -12.79 -4.01
C ILE A 211 -10.17 -12.80 -4.62
N ALA A 212 -9.74 -13.95 -5.10
CA ALA A 212 -8.47 -14.10 -5.81
C ALA A 212 -8.65 -13.77 -7.30
N ILE A 213 -7.70 -13.03 -7.88
CA ILE A 213 -7.69 -12.71 -9.32
C ILE A 213 -6.32 -13.11 -9.89
N ASP A 214 -6.32 -14.05 -10.81
CA ASP A 214 -5.14 -14.48 -11.56
C ASP A 214 -5.57 -15.12 -12.90
N GLY A 215 -4.66 -15.75 -13.64
CA GLY A 215 -4.93 -16.40 -14.91
C GLY A 215 -4.68 -17.91 -14.88
N GLY A 216 -5.66 -18.70 -15.34
CA GLY A 216 -5.61 -20.16 -15.46
C GLY A 216 -6.20 -20.92 -14.27
N ALA A 217 -6.75 -22.10 -14.55
CA ALA A 217 -7.43 -22.95 -13.56
C ALA A 217 -6.50 -23.46 -12.43
N GLU A 218 -5.24 -23.79 -12.74
CA GLU A 218 -4.26 -24.28 -11.74
C GLU A 218 -4.05 -23.28 -10.59
N LYS A 219 -3.98 -21.98 -10.92
CA LYS A 219 -3.88 -20.91 -9.93
C LYS A 219 -5.19 -20.73 -9.16
N GLY A 220 -6.34 -20.93 -9.80
CA GLY A 220 -7.64 -20.91 -9.14
C GLY A 220 -7.76 -21.96 -8.05
N GLU A 221 -7.39 -23.20 -8.36
CA GLU A 221 -7.41 -24.30 -7.38
C GLU A 221 -6.37 -24.11 -6.27
N LEU A 222 -5.19 -23.55 -6.58
CA LEU A 222 -4.23 -23.13 -5.56
C LEU A 222 -4.82 -22.06 -4.64
N CYS A 223 -5.43 -21.00 -5.19
CA CYS A 223 -6.01 -19.91 -4.42
C CYS A 223 -7.12 -20.41 -3.49
N LYS A 224 -8.06 -21.22 -4.00
CA LYS A 224 -9.14 -21.83 -3.19
C LYS A 224 -8.59 -22.71 -2.07
N LYS A 225 -7.63 -23.59 -2.37
CA LYS A 225 -6.98 -24.47 -1.38
C LYS A 225 -6.34 -23.67 -0.25
N LEU A 226 -5.69 -22.55 -0.57
CA LEU A 226 -5.07 -21.69 0.44
C LEU A 226 -6.10 -20.90 1.25
N GLY A 227 -7.13 -20.32 0.61
CA GLY A 227 -8.17 -19.60 1.34
C GLY A 227 -9.09 -18.67 0.55
N ALA A 228 -8.94 -18.56 -0.78
CA ALA A 228 -9.86 -17.77 -1.58
C ALA A 228 -11.27 -18.34 -1.52
N GLU A 229 -12.25 -17.50 -1.20
CA GLU A 229 -13.67 -17.86 -1.23
C GLU A 229 -14.16 -17.88 -2.68
N GLU A 230 -13.71 -16.90 -3.46
CA GLU A 230 -14.02 -16.74 -4.89
C GLU A 230 -12.74 -16.58 -5.72
N TYR A 231 -12.80 -17.00 -7.00
CA TYR A 231 -11.70 -16.83 -7.95
C TYR A 231 -12.21 -16.31 -9.29
N ILE A 232 -11.58 -15.24 -9.79
CA ILE A 232 -11.87 -14.63 -11.08
C ILE A 232 -10.67 -14.86 -12.01
N ASP A 233 -10.89 -15.56 -13.11
CA ASP A 233 -9.87 -15.80 -14.13
C ASP A 233 -9.84 -14.66 -15.14
N PHE A 234 -8.83 -13.78 -15.06
CA PHE A 234 -8.75 -12.60 -15.94
C PHE A 234 -8.59 -12.95 -17.42
N THR A 235 -8.26 -14.19 -17.78
CA THR A 235 -8.13 -14.63 -19.18
C THR A 235 -9.48 -14.98 -19.83
N SER A 236 -10.56 -15.09 -19.04
CA SER A 236 -11.91 -15.44 -19.52
C SER A 236 -13.01 -14.48 -19.04
N THR A 237 -12.85 -13.83 -17.89
CA THR A 237 -13.79 -12.82 -17.39
C THR A 237 -13.59 -11.48 -18.12
N LYS A 238 -14.58 -11.09 -18.94
CA LYS A 238 -14.55 -9.83 -19.72
C LYS A 238 -14.62 -8.55 -18.86
N ASP A 239 -15.38 -8.58 -17.77
CA ASP A 239 -15.52 -7.45 -16.85
C ASP A 239 -15.33 -7.92 -15.41
N ILE A 240 -14.11 -7.70 -14.91
CA ILE A 240 -13.67 -8.06 -13.57
C ILE A 240 -14.33 -7.14 -12.52
N ALA A 241 -14.63 -5.89 -12.87
CA ALA A 241 -15.24 -4.93 -11.93
C ALA A 241 -16.72 -5.23 -11.70
N ALA A 242 -17.46 -5.59 -12.76
CA ALA A 242 -18.82 -6.11 -12.64
C ALA A 242 -18.87 -7.39 -11.82
N GLU A 243 -17.95 -8.33 -12.04
CA GLU A 243 -17.92 -9.61 -11.31
C GLU A 243 -17.56 -9.45 -9.83
N VAL A 244 -16.55 -8.62 -9.49
CA VAL A 244 -16.29 -8.23 -8.10
C VAL A 244 -17.52 -7.55 -7.49
N THR A 245 -18.20 -6.67 -8.22
CA THR A 245 -19.43 -6.01 -7.73
C THR A 245 -20.58 -7.00 -7.52
N ARG A 246 -20.74 -8.02 -8.38
CA ARG A 246 -21.72 -9.10 -8.24
C ARG A 246 -21.50 -9.91 -6.95
N ILE A 247 -20.24 -10.23 -6.64
CA ILE A 247 -19.86 -10.99 -5.42
C ILE A 247 -20.00 -10.14 -4.15
N THR A 248 -19.63 -8.86 -4.22
CA THR A 248 -19.50 -7.97 -3.03
C THR A 248 -20.67 -7.02 -2.81
N THR A 249 -21.65 -7.00 -3.72
CA THR A 249 -22.77 -6.04 -3.86
C THR A 249 -22.36 -4.60 -4.18
N TYR A 250 -21.24 -4.10 -3.63
CA TYR A 250 -20.84 -2.68 -3.72
C TYR A 250 -19.36 -2.44 -4.08
N GLY A 251 -18.59 -3.50 -4.31
CA GLY A 251 -17.12 -3.45 -4.43
C GLY A 251 -16.41 -3.95 -3.16
N ALA A 252 -15.12 -4.28 -3.29
CA ALA A 252 -14.30 -4.75 -2.18
C ALA A 252 -13.85 -3.62 -1.25
N HIS A 253 -13.55 -3.96 0.01
CA HIS A 253 -13.12 -3.02 1.03
C HIS A 253 -11.64 -2.65 0.86
N GLY A 254 -10.83 -3.60 0.38
CA GLY A 254 -9.46 -3.36 -0.02
C GLY A 254 -9.08 -4.16 -1.26
N VAL A 255 -8.12 -3.64 -2.03
CA VAL A 255 -7.49 -4.31 -3.17
C VAL A 255 -5.99 -4.33 -2.94
N LEU A 256 -5.38 -5.51 -2.92
CA LEU A 256 -3.94 -5.69 -2.67
C LEU A 256 -3.25 -6.03 -3.99
N VAL A 257 -2.65 -5.02 -4.64
CA VAL A 257 -2.08 -5.18 -5.99
C VAL A 257 -0.71 -5.85 -5.91
N THR A 258 -0.70 -7.18 -6.02
CA THR A 258 0.53 -7.99 -5.97
C THR A 258 1.13 -8.25 -7.36
N ALA A 259 0.32 -8.17 -8.42
CA ALA A 259 0.77 -8.18 -9.80
C ALA A 259 1.45 -6.84 -10.18
N ALA A 260 2.68 -6.91 -10.68
CA ALA A 260 3.48 -5.74 -11.08
C ALA A 260 3.19 -5.29 -12.53
N THR A 261 1.91 -5.09 -12.88
CA THR A 261 1.48 -4.75 -14.24
C THR A 261 0.58 -3.50 -14.29
N ALA A 262 0.55 -2.82 -15.43
CA ALA A 262 -0.22 -1.59 -15.60
C ALA A 262 -1.73 -1.83 -15.45
N GLU A 263 -2.22 -2.95 -15.98
CA GLU A 263 -3.63 -3.35 -16.00
C GLU A 263 -4.15 -3.64 -14.60
N ALA A 264 -3.32 -4.26 -13.75
CA ALA A 264 -3.66 -4.54 -12.35
C ALA A 264 -3.78 -3.24 -11.54
N TYR A 265 -2.92 -2.25 -11.80
CA TYR A 265 -3.02 -0.94 -11.15
C TYR A 265 -4.18 -0.08 -11.67
N ALA A 266 -4.39 -0.03 -12.99
CA ALA A 266 -5.47 0.75 -13.60
C ALA A 266 -6.87 0.20 -13.27
N SER A 267 -7.01 -1.13 -13.09
CA SER A 267 -8.28 -1.74 -12.72
C SER A 267 -8.62 -1.61 -11.22
N ALA A 268 -7.62 -1.65 -10.33
CA ALA A 268 -7.81 -1.73 -8.88
C ALA A 268 -8.82 -0.72 -8.26
N PRO A 269 -8.84 0.59 -8.61
CA PRO A 269 -9.80 1.55 -8.05
C PRO A 269 -11.26 1.25 -8.42
N ASN A 270 -11.48 0.58 -9.56
CA ASN A 270 -12.83 0.24 -10.03
C ASN A 270 -13.42 -0.94 -9.24
N LEU A 271 -12.57 -1.83 -8.71
CA LEU A 271 -12.95 -2.98 -7.89
C LEU A 271 -13.40 -2.57 -6.46
N LEU A 272 -13.18 -1.32 -6.05
CA LEU A 272 -13.44 -0.84 -4.68
C LEU A 272 -14.85 -0.28 -4.46
N ARG A 273 -15.37 -0.53 -3.25
CA ARG A 273 -16.52 0.19 -2.70
C ARG A 273 -16.17 1.63 -2.32
N PRO A 274 -17.17 2.51 -2.12
CA PRO A 274 -16.93 3.80 -1.46
C PRO A 274 -16.28 3.63 -0.08
N GLY A 275 -15.21 4.39 0.18
CA GLY A 275 -14.35 4.27 1.36
C GLY A 275 -13.27 3.18 1.32
N GLY A 276 -13.14 2.44 0.21
CA GLY A 276 -12.17 1.34 0.09
C GLY A 276 -10.72 1.78 -0.17
N THR A 277 -9.78 0.85 -0.06
CA THR A 277 -8.33 1.11 -0.12
C THR A 277 -7.61 0.29 -1.20
N VAL A 278 -6.90 0.93 -2.13
CA VAL A 278 -5.88 0.26 -2.96
C VAL A 278 -4.57 0.24 -2.16
N VAL A 279 -3.97 -0.94 -2.03
CA VAL A 279 -2.59 -1.09 -1.52
C VAL A 279 -1.68 -1.46 -2.69
N ALA A 280 -0.72 -0.59 -3.00
CA ALA A 280 0.31 -0.83 -3.99
C ALA A 280 1.45 -1.66 -3.37
N VAL A 281 1.81 -2.78 -4.01
CA VAL A 281 2.80 -3.74 -3.49
C VAL A 281 3.71 -4.27 -4.60
N GLY A 282 3.16 -4.75 -5.71
CA GLY A 282 3.95 -5.17 -6.87
C GLY A 282 4.60 -3.97 -7.53
N LEU A 283 5.91 -4.03 -7.81
CA LEU A 283 6.69 -2.92 -8.34
C LEU A 283 6.96 -3.12 -9.85
N PRO A 284 6.26 -2.41 -10.76
CA PRO A 284 6.52 -2.49 -12.20
C PRO A 284 7.91 -1.94 -12.54
N LYS A 285 8.45 -2.33 -13.70
CA LYS A 285 9.68 -1.74 -14.25
C LYS A 285 9.45 -0.52 -15.14
N ASP A 286 8.20 -0.25 -15.48
CA ASP A 286 7.79 0.88 -16.30
C ASP A 286 7.45 2.09 -15.39
N PRO A 287 8.18 3.22 -15.50
CA PRO A 287 7.94 4.41 -14.67
C PRO A 287 6.67 5.20 -15.04
N SER A 288 5.96 4.83 -16.12
CA SER A 288 4.66 5.42 -16.46
C SER A 288 3.50 4.81 -15.67
N VAL A 289 3.69 3.68 -14.99
CA VAL A 289 2.62 2.98 -14.25
C VAL A 289 2.32 3.68 -12.92
N ILE A 290 1.16 4.32 -12.85
CA ILE A 290 0.68 5.02 -11.65
C ILE A 290 -0.31 4.15 -10.87
N ALA A 291 -0.05 3.96 -9.58
CA ALA A 291 -1.05 3.46 -8.64
C ALA A 291 -2.03 4.59 -8.28
N GLY A 292 -3.22 4.62 -8.89
CA GLY A 292 -4.19 5.68 -8.67
C GLY A 292 -5.40 5.63 -9.59
N ALA A 293 -6.23 6.67 -9.54
CA ALA A 293 -7.40 6.84 -10.38
C ALA A 293 -7.62 8.34 -10.69
N PRO A 294 -8.47 8.70 -11.68
CA PRO A 294 -8.86 10.08 -11.92
C PRO A 294 -9.39 10.75 -10.65
N PRO A 295 -9.04 12.02 -10.34
CA PRO A 295 -9.43 12.68 -9.09
C PRO A 295 -10.94 12.67 -8.81
N ILE A 296 -11.76 12.76 -9.85
CA ILE A 296 -13.23 12.68 -9.72
C ILE A 296 -13.70 11.34 -9.15
N LEU A 297 -13.08 10.21 -9.53
CA LEU A 297 -13.39 8.89 -9.00
C LEU A 297 -12.89 8.74 -7.56
N LEU A 298 -11.67 9.20 -7.27
CA LEU A 298 -11.10 9.20 -5.92
C LEU A 298 -11.99 10.00 -4.95
N CYS A 299 -12.40 11.22 -5.32
CA CYS A 299 -13.24 12.08 -4.49
C CYS A 299 -14.67 11.54 -4.32
N LEU A 300 -15.37 11.17 -5.41
CA LEU A 300 -16.77 10.73 -5.32
C LEU A 300 -16.94 9.42 -4.56
N LYS A 301 -16.02 8.45 -4.71
CA LYS A 301 -16.02 7.22 -3.91
C LYS A 301 -15.32 7.39 -2.56
N ARG A 302 -14.56 8.47 -2.31
CA ARG A 302 -13.62 8.61 -1.16
C ARG A 302 -12.67 7.42 -1.05
N LEU A 303 -11.96 7.11 -2.14
CA LEU A 303 -10.99 6.01 -2.19
C LEU A 303 -9.66 6.40 -1.56
N ASN A 304 -9.04 5.44 -0.87
CA ASN A 304 -7.68 5.55 -0.38
C ASN A 304 -6.73 4.82 -1.34
N VAL A 305 -5.52 5.36 -1.53
CA VAL A 305 -4.42 4.69 -2.23
C VAL A 305 -3.18 4.79 -1.36
N VAL A 306 -2.59 3.66 -1.00
CA VAL A 306 -1.43 3.59 -0.09
C VAL A 306 -0.35 2.67 -0.65
N GLY A 307 0.92 3.06 -0.55
CA GLY A 307 2.04 2.16 -0.81
C GLY A 307 2.29 1.22 0.37
N SER A 308 2.85 0.05 0.12
CA SER A 308 3.33 -0.89 1.15
C SER A 308 4.61 -1.58 0.69
N VAL A 309 5.64 -1.59 1.55
CA VAL A 309 6.96 -2.17 1.25
C VAL A 309 7.52 -2.87 2.49
N THR A 310 7.98 -4.13 2.32
CA THR A 310 8.60 -4.95 3.37
C THR A 310 7.90 -4.89 4.73
N GLY A 311 8.63 -4.83 5.84
CA GLY A 311 8.12 -4.54 7.18
C GLY A 311 9.25 -4.22 8.17
N THR A 312 8.83 -3.72 9.34
CA THR A 312 9.67 -3.50 10.53
C THR A 312 10.25 -4.82 11.07
N LEU A 313 11.19 -4.74 12.02
CA LEU A 313 11.59 -5.88 12.84
C LEU A 313 10.40 -6.57 13.51
N LYS A 314 9.38 -5.79 13.93
CA LYS A 314 8.17 -6.31 14.57
C LYS A 314 7.26 -7.03 13.59
N ASP A 315 7.05 -6.48 12.39
CA ASP A 315 6.27 -7.13 11.33
C ASP A 315 6.86 -8.48 10.92
N VAL A 316 8.20 -8.58 10.90
CA VAL A 316 8.89 -9.83 10.58
C VAL A 316 8.72 -10.88 11.69
N GLU A 317 8.77 -10.48 12.97
CA GLU A 317 8.45 -11.37 14.10
C GLU A 317 7.00 -11.87 14.01
N GLU A 318 6.06 -10.96 13.76
CA GLU A 318 4.64 -11.27 13.60
C GLU A 318 4.40 -12.23 12.43
N ALA A 319 4.99 -11.96 11.26
CA ALA A 319 4.91 -12.82 10.07
C ALA A 319 5.46 -14.23 10.34
N LEU A 320 6.66 -14.35 10.92
CA LEU A 320 7.25 -15.64 11.29
C LEU A 320 6.39 -16.39 12.33
N SER A 321 5.68 -15.68 13.21
CA SER A 321 4.73 -16.26 14.17
C SER A 321 3.48 -16.88 13.52
N PHE A 322 3.08 -16.46 12.30
CA PHE A 322 2.03 -17.19 11.56
C PHE A 322 2.55 -18.52 11.00
N THR A 323 3.77 -18.57 10.49
CA THR A 323 4.40 -19.82 10.02
C THR A 323 4.70 -20.77 11.18
N ALA A 324 5.22 -20.27 12.31
CA ALA A 324 5.48 -21.07 13.51
C ALA A 324 4.21 -21.74 14.09
N ARG A 325 3.04 -21.14 13.86
CA ARG A 325 1.73 -21.67 14.25
C ARG A 325 1.04 -22.51 13.17
N GLY A 326 1.71 -22.80 12.05
CA GLY A 326 1.16 -23.62 10.96
C GLY A 326 0.08 -22.94 10.11
N LEU A 327 0.00 -21.60 10.14
CA LEU A 327 -1.10 -20.84 9.48
C LEU A 327 -0.74 -20.28 8.11
N VAL A 328 0.55 -20.06 7.84
CA VAL A 328 1.04 -19.47 6.57
C VAL A 328 2.32 -20.18 6.16
N HIS A 329 2.29 -20.85 5.00
CA HIS A 329 3.43 -21.55 4.43
C HIS A 329 3.70 -21.09 2.98
N PRO A 330 4.95 -20.90 2.56
CA PRO A 330 5.27 -20.65 1.17
C PRO A 330 5.06 -21.90 0.31
N ILE A 331 4.61 -21.71 -0.93
CA ILE A 331 4.67 -22.76 -1.95
C ILE A 331 6.08 -22.74 -2.55
N LEU A 332 6.91 -23.75 -2.24
CA LEU A 332 8.34 -23.74 -2.55
C LEU A 332 8.70 -24.50 -3.84
N THR A 333 9.35 -23.80 -4.77
CA THR A 333 10.17 -24.36 -5.85
C THR A 333 11.63 -24.37 -5.39
N LYS A 334 12.19 -25.57 -5.19
CA LYS A 334 13.52 -25.77 -4.59
C LYS A 334 14.58 -26.03 -5.64
N GLY A 335 15.66 -25.25 -5.59
CA GLY A 335 16.85 -25.39 -6.43
C GLY A 335 18.13 -25.18 -5.64
N THR A 336 19.19 -24.81 -6.33
CA THR A 336 20.54 -24.55 -5.80
C THR A 336 21.03 -23.16 -6.24
N LEU A 337 22.18 -22.73 -5.73
CA LEU A 337 22.79 -21.46 -6.17
C LEU A 337 23.12 -21.44 -7.68
N ASP A 338 23.25 -22.61 -8.32
CA ASP A 338 23.46 -22.77 -9.76
C ASP A 338 22.15 -22.60 -10.59
N ASP A 339 20.98 -22.49 -9.94
CA ASP A 339 19.67 -22.31 -10.60
C ASP A 339 19.22 -20.84 -10.74
N VAL A 340 20.01 -19.85 -10.27
CA VAL A 340 19.60 -18.42 -10.22
C VAL A 340 19.08 -17.91 -11.55
N ASP A 341 19.90 -17.98 -12.61
CA ASP A 341 19.54 -17.43 -13.93
C ASP A 341 18.31 -18.11 -14.55
N LYS A 342 18.24 -19.43 -14.40
CA LYS A 342 17.11 -20.28 -14.83
C LYS A 342 15.81 -19.90 -14.12
N TYR A 343 15.86 -19.58 -12.83
CA TYR A 343 14.68 -19.14 -12.08
C TYR A 343 14.31 -17.68 -12.36
N CYS A 344 15.29 -16.80 -12.65
CA CYS A 344 15.02 -15.48 -13.21
C CYS A 344 14.28 -15.59 -14.56
N GLU A 345 14.75 -16.45 -15.47
CA GLU A 345 14.11 -16.72 -16.77
C GLU A 345 12.68 -17.26 -16.63
N LEU A 346 12.45 -18.25 -15.74
CA LEU A 346 11.09 -18.73 -15.43
C LEU A 346 10.20 -17.64 -14.83
N MET A 347 10.76 -16.71 -14.07
CA MET A 347 10.00 -15.59 -13.49
C MET A 347 9.66 -14.53 -14.54
N ILE A 348 10.58 -14.20 -15.46
CA ILE A 348 10.34 -13.34 -16.63
C ILE A 348 9.24 -13.94 -17.52
N ALA A 349 9.27 -15.26 -17.73
CA ALA A 349 8.27 -15.98 -18.52
C ALA A 349 6.92 -16.20 -17.80
N GLY A 350 6.76 -15.78 -16.53
CA GLY A 350 5.56 -16.01 -15.74
C GLY A 350 5.28 -17.47 -15.36
N LYS A 351 6.29 -18.34 -15.46
CA LYS A 351 6.22 -19.82 -15.34
C LYS A 351 6.82 -20.38 -14.06
N LEU A 352 7.42 -19.56 -13.20
CA LEU A 352 7.98 -20.00 -11.91
C LEU A 352 6.86 -20.32 -10.90
N PRO A 353 6.73 -21.57 -10.41
CA PRO A 353 5.72 -21.91 -9.42
C PRO A 353 6.08 -21.38 -8.02
N GLY A 354 5.20 -20.61 -7.40
CA GLY A 354 5.34 -20.18 -6.00
C GLY A 354 6.56 -19.29 -5.73
N ARG A 355 7.42 -19.70 -4.79
CA ARG A 355 8.68 -19.06 -4.39
C ARG A 355 9.87 -19.90 -4.85
N ALA A 356 10.85 -19.30 -5.52
CA ALA A 356 12.16 -19.92 -5.67
C ALA A 356 12.92 -19.88 -4.33
N VAL A 357 13.48 -21.01 -3.91
CA VAL A 357 14.45 -21.09 -2.81
C VAL A 357 15.65 -21.94 -3.21
N LEU A 358 16.83 -21.42 -2.91
CA LEU A 358 18.12 -21.94 -3.35
C LEU A 358 18.85 -22.53 -2.15
N LYS A 359 19.13 -23.82 -2.20
CA LYS A 359 19.93 -24.51 -1.19
C LYS A 359 21.41 -24.19 -1.37
N GLN A 360 22.08 -23.84 -0.28
CA GLN A 360 23.53 -23.66 -0.31
C GLN A 360 24.23 -25.03 -0.26
N CYS A 361 24.93 -25.35 -1.35
CA CYS A 361 25.68 -26.60 -1.48
C CYS A 361 27.07 -26.44 -0.86
N PHE A 362 27.24 -26.93 0.37
CA PHE A 362 28.54 -27.09 1.00
C PHE A 362 29.18 -28.43 0.61
N ALA A 363 30.49 -28.43 0.38
CA ALA A 363 31.23 -29.68 0.30
C ALA A 363 31.10 -30.43 1.65
N LYS A 364 30.94 -31.76 1.60
CA LYS A 364 31.06 -32.58 2.81
C LYS A 364 32.51 -32.47 3.32
N PRO A 365 32.74 -32.29 4.64
CA PRO A 365 34.08 -32.45 5.19
C PRO A 365 34.57 -33.89 4.93
N ALA A 366 35.85 -34.06 4.62
CA ALA A 366 36.42 -35.34 4.21
C ALA A 366 36.43 -36.42 5.32
N PHE A 367 36.02 -36.08 6.55
CA PHE A 367 35.97 -36.96 7.71
C PHE A 367 34.55 -37.47 7.98
N ALA A 368 34.01 -38.23 7.02
CA ALA A 368 32.71 -38.91 7.13
C ALA A 368 32.71 -40.30 6.46
N LEU A 369 33.87 -40.94 6.37
CA LEU A 369 34.07 -42.32 5.95
C LEU A 369 35.11 -42.99 6.86
N MET A 370 34.65 -43.44 8.03
CA MET A 370 35.28 -44.49 8.84
C MET A 370 34.16 -45.40 9.35
N ASP A 371 34.37 -46.71 9.22
CA ASP A 371 33.27 -47.67 9.12
C ASP A 371 32.64 -48.06 10.46
N LEU A 372 31.31 -48.08 10.49
CA LEU A 372 30.56 -48.91 11.43
C LEU A 372 30.50 -50.35 10.93
N HIS A 373 31.63 -51.05 11.02
CA HIS A 373 31.66 -52.52 10.94
C HIS A 373 31.11 -53.11 12.25
N THR A 374 29.78 -53.19 12.36
CA THR A 374 29.12 -53.95 13.43
C THR A 374 29.17 -55.45 13.10
N SER A 375 30.08 -56.18 13.74
CA SER A 375 30.12 -57.64 13.67
C SER A 375 28.82 -58.27 14.23
N PRO A 376 28.30 -59.35 13.63
CA PRO A 376 27.16 -60.08 14.20
C PRO A 376 27.60 -61.00 15.35
N ASP A 377 26.87 -60.96 16.47
CA ASP A 377 27.05 -61.87 17.60
C ASP A 377 26.02 -63.02 17.52
N PRO A 378 26.42 -64.31 17.45
CA PRO A 378 25.50 -65.41 17.21
C PRO A 378 25.10 -66.18 18.49
N GLN A 379 23.84 -66.02 18.94
CA GLN A 379 23.19 -67.07 19.73
C GLN A 379 21.65 -66.98 19.73
N ALA A 380 21.01 -68.12 19.43
CA ALA A 380 19.58 -68.36 19.64
C ALA A 380 19.33 -69.87 19.85
N ASP A 381 18.70 -70.24 20.98
CA ASP A 381 18.15 -71.59 21.21
C ASP A 381 16.62 -71.54 21.02
N PRO A 382 16.03 -72.26 20.05
CA PRO A 382 14.62 -72.08 19.68
C PRO A 382 13.68 -73.09 20.35
N ARG A 383 12.79 -72.64 21.24
CA ARG A 383 11.66 -73.45 21.75
C ARG A 383 10.30 -72.74 21.69
N VAL A 384 9.59 -73.07 20.61
CA VAL A 384 8.14 -72.96 20.28
C VAL A 384 7.33 -73.91 21.21
N PRO A 385 5.99 -73.79 21.44
CA PRO A 385 4.94 -73.13 20.62
C PRO A 385 3.92 -72.17 21.30
N LEU A 386 3.19 -71.46 20.42
CA LEU A 386 1.74 -71.18 20.37
C LEU A 386 0.91 -71.12 21.67
N ASP A 387 0.10 -70.05 21.82
CA ASP A 387 -1.34 -70.19 21.54
C ASP A 387 -2.05 -68.84 21.25
N SER A 388 -3.29 -68.95 20.76
CA SER A 388 -4.30 -67.89 20.51
C SER A 388 -5.70 -68.50 20.80
N PRO A 389 -6.88 -67.81 20.75
CA PRO A 389 -7.20 -66.53 20.11
C PRO A 389 -8.30 -65.68 20.84
N THR A 390 -9.02 -64.82 20.08
CA THR A 390 -10.43 -64.36 20.22
C THR A 390 -10.86 -63.22 21.18
N ALA A 391 -11.91 -62.52 20.71
CA ALA A 391 -12.84 -61.55 21.35
C ALA A 391 -12.25 -60.21 21.87
N ASP A 392 -12.72 -59.00 21.54
CA ASP A 392 -14.01 -58.45 21.01
C ASP A 392 -15.09 -58.12 22.08
N VAL A 393 -16.00 -57.20 21.70
CA VAL A 393 -17.32 -56.85 22.27
C VAL A 393 -17.41 -55.73 23.33
N SER A 394 -17.95 -54.59 22.83
CA SER A 394 -18.88 -53.64 23.48
C SER A 394 -18.40 -52.52 24.44
N ALA A 395 -19.11 -51.40 24.32
CA ALA A 395 -19.11 -50.26 25.24
C ALA A 395 -20.26 -50.38 26.27
N SER A 396 -20.24 -49.53 27.30
CA SER A 396 -21.43 -49.24 28.12
C SER A 396 -21.57 -47.75 28.45
N GLU A 397 -22.80 -47.26 28.44
CA GLU A 397 -23.15 -45.85 28.75
C GLU A 397 -23.23 -45.59 30.26
N ARG A 398 -23.28 -44.28 30.62
CA ARG A 398 -24.09 -43.60 31.68
C ARG A 398 -23.25 -42.74 32.63
N ARG A 399 -23.79 -41.66 33.22
CA ARG A 399 -24.86 -40.65 32.92
C ARG A 399 -24.89 -39.73 34.16
N ASN A 400 -25.52 -38.55 34.03
CA ASN A 400 -25.97 -37.70 35.15
C ASN A 400 -24.86 -37.05 36.02
N ALA A 401 -25.12 -35.96 36.75
CA ALA A 401 -26.06 -34.85 36.55
C ALA A 401 -25.68 -33.65 37.44
N ARG A 402 -26.18 -32.46 37.09
CA ARG A 402 -26.25 -31.29 37.98
C ARG A 402 -27.29 -31.52 39.11
N PRO A 403 -27.22 -30.77 40.21
CA PRO A 403 -28.28 -29.76 40.41
C PRO A 403 -27.76 -28.37 40.81
N GLU A 404 -28.67 -27.44 41.07
CA GLU A 404 -28.47 -25.98 41.13
C GLU A 404 -28.91 -25.39 42.50
N LYS A 405 -28.99 -24.04 42.55
CA LYS A 405 -29.66 -23.17 43.54
C LYS A 405 -28.78 -22.63 44.69
N ASP A 406 -28.91 -21.37 45.15
CA ASP A 406 -29.65 -20.17 44.62
C ASP A 406 -29.19 -18.86 45.34
N ASN A 407 -29.75 -17.71 44.92
CA ASN A 407 -29.93 -16.43 45.64
C ASN A 407 -28.82 -15.34 45.71
N ASP A 408 -29.01 -14.29 44.90
CA ASP A 408 -29.45 -12.91 45.24
C ASP A 408 -28.70 -11.95 46.20
N GLY A 409 -28.71 -10.66 45.80
CA GLY A 409 -28.41 -9.45 46.60
C GLY A 409 -27.12 -8.72 46.16
N ASP A 410 -27.07 -7.42 45.86
CA ASP A 410 -27.99 -6.30 46.17
C ASP A 410 -27.88 -5.16 45.10
N GLN A 411 -28.70 -4.10 45.20
CA GLN A 411 -28.71 -2.92 44.32
C GLN A 411 -28.44 -1.60 45.08
N SER A 412 -27.77 -0.64 44.44
CA SER A 412 -27.92 0.79 44.77
C SER A 412 -27.56 1.66 43.56
N ALA A 413 -28.00 2.93 43.53
CA ALA A 413 -27.96 3.76 42.34
C ALA A 413 -27.76 5.26 42.61
N SER A 414 -27.31 5.95 41.55
CA SER A 414 -27.37 7.39 41.27
C SER A 414 -26.62 8.39 42.16
N THR A 415 -25.93 9.34 41.51
CA THR A 415 -26.26 10.78 41.61
C THR A 415 -25.50 11.57 40.53
N LEU A 416 -25.99 12.77 40.19
CA LEU A 416 -25.27 13.74 39.35
C LEU A 416 -24.48 14.70 40.24
N HIS A 417 -23.44 15.35 39.72
CA HIS A 417 -23.37 16.82 39.78
C HIS A 417 -22.27 17.43 38.88
N SER A 418 -22.60 18.58 38.28
CA SER A 418 -21.63 19.59 37.87
C SER A 418 -21.61 20.73 38.90
N PRO A 419 -20.50 21.49 39.02
CA PRO A 419 -20.50 22.85 39.57
C PRO A 419 -20.34 23.93 38.49
N GLN A 420 -20.82 25.15 38.78
CA GLN A 420 -20.67 26.36 37.94
C GLN A 420 -19.54 27.27 38.47
N ALA A 421 -19.34 28.42 37.81
CA ALA A 421 -18.27 29.40 38.08
C ALA A 421 -18.69 30.56 39.02
N GLY A 422 -17.70 31.37 39.41
CA GLY A 422 -17.76 32.53 40.30
C GLY A 422 -16.75 32.37 41.46
N SER A 423 -16.05 33.39 41.99
CA SER A 423 -15.83 34.81 41.62
C SER A 423 -14.45 35.22 42.22
N SER A 424 -13.90 36.44 42.23
CA SER A 424 -14.21 37.81 41.73
C SER A 424 -12.88 38.63 41.76
N ASP A 425 -12.91 39.96 41.58
CA ASP A 425 -11.92 40.96 42.08
C ASP A 425 -10.50 40.96 41.44
N GLU A 426 -9.78 42.07 41.23
CA GLU A 426 -10.14 43.50 41.04
C GLU A 426 -9.01 44.20 40.23
N ALA A 427 -9.19 45.44 39.74
CA ALA A 427 -8.17 46.20 38.97
C ALA A 427 -7.37 47.18 39.88
N PRO A 428 -6.24 47.80 39.42
CA PRO A 428 -6.38 49.16 38.84
C PRO A 428 -5.27 49.69 37.85
N THR A 429 -5.71 50.50 36.88
CA THR A 429 -5.16 51.79 36.34
C THR A 429 -3.73 52.01 35.76
N GLN A 430 -3.72 52.43 34.48
CA GLN A 430 -3.16 53.69 33.88
C GLN A 430 -1.66 53.91 33.50
N GLY A 431 -1.49 54.69 32.41
CA GLY A 431 -0.26 55.31 31.86
C GLY A 431 0.04 54.88 30.41
N SER A 432 0.36 55.72 29.41
CA SER A 432 0.42 57.21 29.28
C SER A 432 0.43 57.65 27.78
N ILE A 433 0.10 58.92 27.46
CA ILE A 433 0.14 59.52 26.08
C ILE A 433 1.39 60.44 25.91
N PRO A 434 1.88 60.74 24.68
CA PRO A 434 1.47 61.93 23.87
C PRO A 434 1.17 61.59 22.37
N ASP A 435 0.29 62.27 21.60
CA ASP A 435 0.30 63.66 21.06
C ASP A 435 1.42 63.91 19.99
N THR A 436 1.26 64.57 18.83
CA THR A 436 0.28 65.52 18.21
C THR A 436 0.25 65.28 16.64
N VAL A 437 -0.35 66.00 15.64
CA VAL A 437 -1.26 67.16 15.46
C VAL A 437 -1.83 67.20 13.99
N ASN A 438 -2.76 68.12 13.66
CA ASN A 438 -3.27 68.58 12.33
C ASN A 438 -4.15 67.63 11.46
N GLY A 439 -5.31 68.05 10.91
CA GLY A 439 -6.13 69.22 11.25
C GLY A 439 -7.12 69.73 10.17
N VAL A 440 -8.39 69.95 10.55
CA VAL A 440 -9.41 70.84 9.90
C VAL A 440 -9.95 70.32 8.53
N ARG A 441 -11.23 70.42 8.14
CA ARG A 441 -12.37 71.29 8.52
C ARG A 441 -13.71 70.53 8.63
N SER A 442 -14.64 71.09 9.39
CA SER A 442 -16.06 70.69 9.45
C SER A 442 -16.96 71.89 9.12
N GLU A 443 -18.10 71.68 8.45
CA GLU A 443 -19.15 72.69 8.27
C GLU A 443 -20.52 72.00 8.16
N GLN A 444 -21.60 72.64 8.63
CA GLN A 444 -22.92 72.03 8.80
C GLN A 444 -24.04 72.81 8.11
N VAL A 445 -24.99 72.06 7.53
CA VAL A 445 -26.44 72.34 7.38
C VAL A 445 -26.86 73.73 6.85
N VAL A 446 -27.20 73.73 5.56
CA VAL A 446 -28.32 74.48 4.95
C VAL A 446 -28.95 73.49 3.95
N GLY A 447 -30.25 73.38 3.70
CA GLY A 447 -31.46 74.03 4.21
C GLY A 447 -32.63 73.54 3.33
N THR A 448 -33.85 73.45 3.85
CA THR A 448 -34.98 72.85 3.10
C THR A 448 -35.62 73.82 2.11
N ASP A 449 -35.50 73.54 0.81
CA ASP A 449 -36.29 74.16 -0.26
C ASP A 449 -37.11 73.08 -0.98
N GLU A 450 -38.40 73.01 -0.70
CA GLU A 450 -39.34 72.28 -1.57
C GLU A 450 -39.61 73.10 -2.83
N LYS A 451 -39.54 72.46 -4.01
CA LYS A 451 -40.18 73.00 -5.23
C LYS A 451 -41.36 72.13 -5.63
N PRO A 452 -42.43 72.72 -6.20
CA PRO A 452 -43.73 72.05 -6.25
C PRO A 452 -43.80 70.91 -7.27
N ARG A 453 -44.80 70.02 -7.09
CA ARG A 453 -45.27 69.09 -8.14
C ARG A 453 -45.55 69.86 -9.44
N GLY A 454 -44.75 69.60 -10.46
CA GLY A 454 -44.99 70.09 -11.82
C GLY A 454 -44.08 69.37 -12.81
N GLN A 455 -44.69 68.61 -13.73
CA GLN A 455 -44.07 68.01 -14.91
C GLN A 455 -42.75 67.25 -14.66
N LEU A 456 -42.88 65.94 -14.39
CA LEU A 456 -41.85 65.01 -14.90
C LEU A 456 -41.86 65.11 -16.42
N GLU A 457 -40.68 65.16 -17.04
CA GLU A 457 -40.56 65.11 -18.50
C GLU A 457 -41.17 63.79 -19.00
N GLN A 458 -42.03 63.87 -20.01
CA GLN A 458 -42.65 62.68 -20.59
C GLN A 458 -41.60 61.99 -21.47
N TYR A 459 -40.83 61.09 -20.86
CA TYR A 459 -39.99 60.13 -21.58
C TYR A 459 -40.85 59.45 -22.66
N PRO A 460 -40.29 59.19 -23.86
CA PRO A 460 -41.07 58.66 -24.96
C PRO A 460 -41.65 57.29 -24.58
N ASP A 461 -42.89 57.02 -25.01
CA ASP A 461 -43.74 55.90 -24.53
C ASP A 461 -43.15 54.48 -24.77
N ASN A 462 -41.98 54.39 -25.41
CA ASN A 462 -41.24 53.18 -25.74
C ASN A 462 -40.07 52.84 -24.79
N LEU A 463 -39.82 53.61 -23.73
CA LEU A 463 -38.93 53.18 -22.62
C LEU A 463 -39.71 52.54 -21.46
N VAL A 464 -39.13 51.51 -20.83
CA VAL A 464 -39.71 50.80 -19.69
C VAL A 464 -39.30 51.46 -18.36
N ASP A 465 -40.11 52.38 -17.86
CA ASP A 465 -39.99 52.92 -16.49
C ASP A 465 -40.84 52.12 -15.47
N PHE A 466 -40.71 52.43 -14.19
CA PHE A 466 -41.43 51.81 -13.06
C PHE A 466 -42.86 52.38 -12.91
N ASP A 467 -43.80 51.54 -12.45
CA ASP A 467 -45.22 51.91 -12.26
C ASP A 467 -45.44 52.74 -10.97
N GLY A 468 -44.54 53.69 -10.69
CA GLY A 468 -44.53 54.57 -9.53
C GLY A 468 -43.47 54.24 -8.48
N VAL A 469 -43.51 54.99 -7.37
CA VAL A 469 -42.50 54.91 -6.29
C VAL A 469 -42.58 53.57 -5.54
N ASP A 470 -43.78 53.00 -5.39
CA ASP A 470 -44.05 51.77 -4.63
C ASP A 470 -44.05 50.49 -5.50
N ASP A 471 -43.55 50.57 -6.74
CA ASP A 471 -43.44 49.43 -7.67
C ASP A 471 -42.66 48.26 -7.03
N LYS A 472 -43.25 47.07 -7.03
CA LYS A 472 -42.72 45.85 -6.39
C LYS A 472 -41.58 45.19 -7.17
N ASP A 473 -41.44 45.52 -8.44
CA ASP A 473 -40.34 45.10 -9.31
C ASP A 473 -39.29 46.22 -9.52
N ASN A 474 -39.41 47.32 -8.78
CA ASN A 474 -38.34 48.30 -8.60
C ASN A 474 -37.22 47.76 -7.68
N PRO A 475 -35.96 47.60 -8.16
CA PRO A 475 -34.86 47.11 -7.34
C PRO A 475 -34.56 47.95 -6.10
N LYS A 476 -34.95 49.23 -6.07
CA LYS A 476 -34.83 50.08 -4.87
C LYS A 476 -35.71 49.53 -3.72
N ASN A 477 -36.90 49.02 -4.05
CA ASN A 477 -37.90 48.52 -3.10
C ASN A 477 -37.67 47.05 -2.68
N PHE A 478 -36.72 46.35 -3.30
CA PHE A 478 -36.40 44.96 -2.93
C PHE A 478 -35.85 44.89 -1.50
N SER A 479 -36.23 43.84 -0.77
CA SER A 479 -35.60 43.53 0.52
C SER A 479 -34.10 43.27 0.34
N THR A 480 -33.31 43.55 1.38
CA THR A 480 -31.85 43.33 1.38
C THR A 480 -31.49 41.89 1.01
N ALA A 481 -32.31 40.91 1.41
CA ALA A 481 -32.17 39.51 1.03
C ALA A 481 -32.41 39.25 -0.47
N ARG A 482 -33.49 39.82 -1.07
CA ARG A 482 -33.74 39.72 -2.54
C ARG A 482 -32.61 40.39 -3.33
N LYS A 483 -32.10 41.53 -2.86
CA LYS A 483 -30.93 42.22 -3.44
C LYS A 483 -29.69 41.32 -3.45
N TRP A 484 -29.25 40.83 -2.29
CA TRP A 484 -28.08 39.94 -2.20
C TRP A 484 -28.25 38.65 -3.03
N ALA A 485 -29.42 37.99 -2.98
CA ALA A 485 -29.66 36.78 -3.77
C ALA A 485 -29.51 37.01 -5.28
N ILE A 486 -30.02 38.13 -5.81
CA ILE A 486 -29.89 38.50 -7.22
C ILE A 486 -28.44 38.85 -7.55
N THR A 487 -27.76 39.68 -6.74
CA THR A 487 -26.36 40.06 -6.97
C THR A 487 -25.41 38.85 -6.94
N THR A 488 -25.57 37.94 -5.96
CA THR A 488 -24.79 36.70 -5.90
C THR A 488 -25.09 35.75 -7.07
N SER A 489 -26.36 35.65 -7.49
CA SER A 489 -26.76 34.86 -8.67
C SER A 489 -26.11 35.38 -9.95
N MET A 490 -26.20 36.69 -10.23
CA MET A 490 -25.60 37.30 -11.42
C MET A 490 -24.06 37.25 -11.40
N GLY A 491 -23.45 37.44 -10.22
CA GLY A 491 -22.00 37.29 -10.04
C GLY A 491 -21.53 35.86 -10.31
N LEU A 492 -22.22 34.86 -9.78
CA LEU A 492 -21.93 33.44 -10.01
C LEU A 492 -22.15 33.05 -11.48
N MET A 493 -23.22 33.53 -12.13
CA MET A 493 -23.48 33.28 -13.54
C MET A 493 -22.37 33.87 -14.43
N THR A 494 -21.95 35.10 -14.14
CA THR A 494 -20.83 35.75 -14.84
C THR A 494 -19.54 34.93 -14.70
N PHE A 495 -19.21 34.51 -13.48
CA PHE A 495 -18.06 33.67 -13.18
C PHE A 495 -18.10 32.32 -13.92
N VAL A 496 -19.24 31.62 -13.90
CA VAL A 496 -19.42 30.33 -14.60
C VAL A 496 -19.28 30.48 -16.12
N VAL A 497 -19.81 31.56 -16.72
CA VAL A 497 -19.66 31.83 -18.16
C VAL A 497 -18.18 32.10 -18.53
N THR A 498 -17.42 32.78 -17.67
CA THR A 498 -15.97 32.97 -17.86
C THR A 498 -15.18 31.66 -17.76
N PHE A 499 -15.57 30.73 -16.88
CA PHE A 499 -14.94 29.41 -16.79
C PHE A 499 -15.33 28.48 -17.95
N ALA A 500 -16.58 28.53 -18.44
CA ALA A 500 -17.02 27.72 -19.58
C ALA A 500 -16.24 28.05 -20.87
N SER A 501 -15.93 29.32 -21.11
CA SER A 501 -15.21 29.76 -22.31
C SER A 501 -13.73 29.34 -22.31
N THR A 502 -13.07 29.38 -21.14
CA THR A 502 -11.66 28.99 -20.99
C THR A 502 -11.46 27.47 -21.03
N VAL A 503 -12.44 26.68 -20.57
CA VAL A 503 -12.44 25.22 -20.78
C VAL A 503 -12.50 24.88 -22.28
N PHE A 504 -13.37 25.55 -23.04
CA PHE A 504 -13.53 25.23 -24.47
C PHE A 504 -12.28 25.61 -25.30
N SER A 505 -11.58 26.70 -24.97
CA SER A 505 -10.36 27.09 -25.70
C SER A 505 -9.17 26.15 -25.43
N VAL A 506 -9.05 25.60 -24.23
CA VAL A 506 -8.04 24.55 -23.91
C VAL A 506 -8.39 23.21 -24.58
N ALA A 507 -9.68 22.91 -24.75
CA ALA A 507 -10.15 21.67 -25.37
C ALA A 507 -9.98 21.60 -26.91
N VAL A 508 -9.52 22.67 -27.58
CA VAL A 508 -9.45 22.75 -29.06
C VAL A 508 -8.58 21.65 -29.69
N GLU A 509 -7.47 21.26 -29.06
CA GLU A 509 -6.61 20.18 -29.55
C GLU A 509 -7.27 18.79 -29.35
N PRO A 510 -7.69 18.38 -28.13
CA PRO A 510 -8.45 17.14 -27.93
C PRO A 510 -9.72 17.01 -28.78
N VAL A 511 -10.47 18.10 -29.01
CA VAL A 511 -11.68 18.09 -29.85
C VAL A 511 -11.35 17.96 -31.34
N ALA A 512 -10.21 18.47 -31.80
CA ALA A 512 -9.74 18.24 -33.16
C ALA A 512 -9.36 16.77 -33.39
N GLU A 513 -8.72 16.14 -32.39
CA GLU A 513 -8.30 14.74 -32.43
C GLU A 513 -9.50 13.77 -32.35
N GLU A 514 -10.35 13.89 -31.31
CA GLU A 514 -11.50 13.01 -31.07
C GLU A 514 -12.49 12.96 -32.25
N TYR A 515 -12.78 14.12 -32.86
CA TYR A 515 -13.71 14.21 -33.98
C TYR A 515 -13.02 14.14 -35.36
N ASN A 516 -11.69 13.98 -35.40
CA ASN A 516 -10.88 13.94 -36.62
C ASN A 516 -11.15 15.15 -37.56
N ILE A 517 -11.18 16.36 -36.99
CA ILE A 517 -11.42 17.62 -37.69
C ILE A 517 -10.19 18.52 -37.66
N SER A 518 -10.08 19.46 -38.60
CA SER A 518 -8.96 20.41 -38.58
C SER A 518 -9.00 21.30 -37.33
N ARG A 519 -7.82 21.68 -36.83
CA ARG A 519 -7.70 22.67 -35.73
C ARG A 519 -8.46 23.96 -36.03
N THR A 520 -8.48 24.40 -37.28
CA THR A 520 -9.25 25.56 -37.75
C THR A 520 -10.76 25.36 -37.55
N THR A 521 -11.27 24.16 -37.84
CA THR A 521 -12.67 23.77 -37.62
C THR A 521 -13.02 23.71 -36.13
N ALA A 522 -12.14 23.13 -35.30
CA ALA A 522 -12.34 23.12 -33.84
C ALA A 522 -12.31 24.53 -33.23
N THR A 523 -11.40 25.40 -33.71
CA THR A 523 -11.27 26.80 -33.29
C THR A 523 -12.53 27.63 -33.61
N LEU A 524 -13.28 27.28 -34.67
CA LEU A 524 -14.54 27.96 -35.02
C LEU A 524 -15.56 27.91 -33.86
N GLY A 525 -15.56 26.86 -33.03
CA GLY A 525 -16.41 26.79 -31.83
C GLY A 525 -16.07 27.89 -30.80
N VAL A 526 -14.78 28.15 -30.57
CA VAL A 526 -14.32 29.26 -29.72
C VAL A 526 -14.77 30.60 -30.31
N SER A 527 -14.57 30.78 -31.62
CA SER A 527 -14.92 32.02 -32.32
C SER A 527 -16.43 32.30 -32.29
N LEU A 528 -17.28 31.28 -32.46
CA LEU A 528 -18.74 31.42 -32.38
C LEU A 528 -19.22 31.71 -30.95
N PHE A 529 -18.60 31.10 -29.93
CA PHE A 529 -18.88 31.43 -28.53
C PHE A 529 -18.55 32.90 -28.22
N LEU A 530 -17.35 33.35 -28.61
CA LEU A 530 -16.92 34.74 -28.40
C LEU A 530 -17.78 35.72 -29.20
N LEU A 531 -18.21 35.37 -30.41
CA LEU A 531 -19.17 36.15 -31.19
C LEU A 531 -20.49 36.32 -30.43
N GLY A 532 -21.05 35.22 -29.89
CA GLY A 532 -22.25 35.27 -29.06
C GLY A 532 -22.08 36.12 -27.79
N PHE A 533 -20.92 36.04 -27.14
CA PHE A 533 -20.61 36.83 -25.94
C PHE A 533 -20.46 38.34 -26.22
N VAL A 534 -19.93 38.72 -27.38
CA VAL A 534 -19.75 40.14 -27.78
C VAL A 534 -21.06 40.74 -28.34
N PHE A 535 -21.77 40.02 -29.20
CA PHE A 535 -22.99 40.54 -29.85
C PHE A 535 -24.26 40.36 -29.02
N GLY A 536 -24.31 39.37 -28.12
CA GLY A 536 -25.44 39.15 -27.22
C GLY A 536 -25.85 40.39 -26.43
N PRO A 537 -24.94 41.05 -25.68
CA PRO A 537 -25.25 42.27 -24.94
C PRO A 537 -25.73 43.43 -25.83
N LEU A 538 -25.21 43.54 -27.07
CA LEU A 538 -25.61 44.59 -28.01
C LEU A 538 -27.04 44.42 -28.55
N ILE A 539 -27.60 43.20 -28.50
CA ILE A 539 -28.97 42.89 -28.91
C ILE A 539 -29.89 42.87 -27.68
N PHE A 540 -29.53 42.10 -26.65
CA PHE A 540 -30.37 41.88 -25.47
C PHE A 540 -30.39 43.07 -24.50
N GLY A 541 -29.35 43.92 -24.47
CA GLY A 541 -29.34 45.16 -23.68
C GLY A 541 -30.47 46.10 -24.11
N PRO A 542 -30.43 46.65 -25.34
CA PRO A 542 -31.50 47.52 -25.87
C PRO A 542 -32.88 46.86 -25.88
N ALA A 543 -32.95 45.54 -26.13
CA ALA A 543 -34.22 44.81 -26.03
C ALA A 543 -34.76 44.75 -24.58
N SER A 544 -33.89 44.67 -23.57
CA SER A 544 -34.31 44.72 -22.16
C SER A 544 -34.76 46.12 -21.73
N GLU A 545 -34.20 47.19 -22.32
CA GLU A 545 -34.61 48.57 -22.06
C GLU A 545 -35.96 48.91 -22.73
N ALA A 546 -36.22 48.36 -23.92
CA ALA A 546 -37.47 48.57 -24.67
C ALA A 546 -38.62 47.63 -24.25
N TYR A 547 -38.33 46.41 -23.78
CA TYR A 547 -39.36 45.37 -23.54
C TYR A 547 -39.27 44.69 -22.16
N GLY A 548 -38.26 44.97 -21.32
CA GLY A 548 -37.87 44.14 -20.16
C GLY A 548 -38.88 43.91 -19.03
N ARG A 549 -40.05 44.56 -19.05
CA ARG A 549 -41.21 44.22 -18.19
C ARG A 549 -42.51 43.99 -18.95
N ARG A 550 -42.56 44.32 -20.24
CA ARG A 550 -43.75 44.23 -21.09
C ARG A 550 -43.51 43.10 -22.08
N THR A 551 -44.00 41.90 -21.74
CA THR A 551 -44.19 40.84 -22.75
C THR A 551 -45.05 41.40 -23.88
N PRO A 552 -44.66 41.24 -25.15
CA PRO A 552 -45.44 41.68 -26.31
C PRO A 552 -46.74 40.89 -26.47
#